data_AF-A0A6M3HRD9-F1
#
_entry.id   AF-A0A6M3HRD9-F1
#
_cell.length_a   1.000
_cell.length_b   1.000
_cell.length_c   1.000
_cell.angle_alpha   90.00
_cell.angle_beta   90.00
_cell.angle_gamma   90.00
#
_symmetry.space_group_name_H-M   'P 1'
#
loop_
_entity.id
_entity.type
_entity.pdbx_description
1 polymer ?
#
loop_
_entity_poly.entity_id
_entity_poly.type
_entity_poly.pdbx_seq_one_letter_code
_entity_poly.pdbx_strand_id
1 'polypeptide(L)'
;MYLLLIIFLFLFLIFNMLNYKFYNPLILGLILFLIIMLMLLYMNLILNTIFFSMIMFLIMIGGLMILFLYFTSISYNKHYLMINMKKIYLNLFMIIIILLFYYKLNLNFLNLNMNSMNLINMYVNNMSMMYMYMYPMNLISMMMILYLWLSLMLIVKICMKFKFPLRML
;
A
#
# COMPACT_ATOMS: atom_id res chain seq x y z
N MET A 1 7.74 1.45 15.59
CA MET A 1 6.54 1.73 16.42
C MET A 1 5.94 3.11 16.15
N TYR A 2 6.68 4.22 16.33
CA TYR A 2 6.21 5.59 16.02
C TYR A 2 5.60 5.72 14.63
N LEU A 3 6.32 5.20 13.65
CA LEU A 3 5.98 5.36 12.25
C LEU A 3 4.80 4.48 11.85
N LEU A 4 4.63 3.31 12.48
CA LEU A 4 3.41 2.49 12.39
C LEU A 4 2.19 3.26 12.89
N LEU A 5 2.34 3.94 14.02
CA LEU A 5 1.25 4.69 14.65
C LEU A 5 0.87 5.92 13.82
N ILE A 6 1.86 6.60 13.24
CA ILE A 6 1.65 7.68 12.25
C ILE A 6 0.89 7.15 11.03
N ILE A 7 1.21 5.95 10.54
CA ILE A 7 0.53 5.36 9.39
C ILE A 7 -0.89 4.93 9.73
N PHE A 8 -1.11 4.34 10.91
CA PHE A 8 -2.45 4.03 11.39
C PHE A 8 -3.31 5.29 11.52
N LEU A 9 -2.72 6.40 11.97
CA LEU A 9 -3.38 7.70 12.00
C LEU A 9 -3.69 8.22 10.58
N PHE A 10 -2.75 8.10 9.64
CA PHE A 10 -2.99 8.48 8.24
C PHE A 10 -4.06 7.62 7.57
N LEU A 11 -4.06 6.30 7.81
CA LEU A 11 -5.10 5.38 7.35
C LEU A 11 -6.47 5.77 7.92
N PHE A 12 -6.53 6.09 9.22
CA PHE A 12 -7.76 6.51 9.88
C PHE A 12 -8.32 7.82 9.31
N LEU A 13 -7.45 8.78 8.98
CA LEU A 13 -7.85 10.03 8.31
C LEU A 13 -8.48 9.76 6.96
N ILE A 14 -7.86 8.89 6.19
CA ILE A 14 -8.30 8.56 4.84
C ILE A 14 -9.68 7.87 4.87
N PHE A 15 -9.88 6.93 5.79
CA PHE A 15 -11.19 6.31 6.00
C PHE A 15 -12.26 7.32 6.40
N ASN A 16 -11.93 8.31 7.25
CA ASN A 16 -12.89 9.35 7.64
C ASN A 16 -13.17 10.39 6.55
N MET A 17 -12.26 10.56 5.58
CA MET A 17 -12.48 11.43 4.41
C MET A 17 -13.38 10.80 3.36
N LEU A 18 -13.47 9.47 3.33
CA LEU A 18 -14.35 8.70 2.46
C LEU A 18 -15.80 8.78 2.96
N ASN A 19 -16.46 9.93 2.76
CA ASN A 19 -17.91 9.98 2.85
C ASN A 19 -18.51 9.16 1.70
N TYR A 20 -19.52 8.34 2.01
CA TYR A 20 -20.17 7.43 1.06
C TYR A 20 -20.73 8.06 -0.23
N LYS A 21 -20.75 9.39 -0.32
CA LYS A 21 -21.31 10.18 -1.44
C LYS A 21 -20.26 10.69 -2.45
N PHE A 22 -18.97 10.47 -2.22
CA PHE A 22 -17.88 10.99 -3.08
C PHE A 22 -16.98 9.90 -3.68
N TYR A 23 -17.49 8.69 -3.89
CA TYR A 23 -16.75 7.61 -4.55
C TYR A 23 -16.60 7.87 -6.06
N ASN A 24 -15.83 8.89 -6.44
CA ASN A 24 -15.23 8.88 -7.77
C ASN A 24 -14.05 7.89 -7.70
N PRO A 25 -14.02 6.85 -8.53
CA PRO A 25 -12.94 5.86 -8.53
C PRO A 25 -11.55 6.49 -8.67
N LEU A 26 -11.47 7.66 -9.32
CA LEU A 26 -10.25 8.43 -9.49
C LEU A 26 -9.68 8.95 -8.16
N ILE A 27 -10.55 9.44 -7.26
CA ILE A 27 -10.15 9.88 -5.91
C ILE A 27 -9.76 8.68 -5.07
N LEU A 28 -10.50 7.56 -5.20
CA LEU A 28 -10.19 6.33 -4.50
C LEU A 28 -8.79 5.81 -4.88
N GLY A 29 -8.44 5.85 -6.17
CA GLY A 29 -7.11 5.48 -6.66
C GLY A 29 -6.00 6.39 -6.13
N LEU A 30 -6.22 7.70 -6.09
CA LEU A 30 -5.27 8.67 -5.52
C LEU A 30 -5.06 8.46 -4.01
N ILE A 31 -6.14 8.17 -3.29
CA ILE A 31 -6.11 7.83 -1.87
C ILE A 31 -5.30 6.55 -1.62
N LEU A 32 -5.56 5.50 -2.40
CA LEU A 32 -4.82 4.24 -2.32
C LEU A 32 -3.33 4.45 -2.58
N PHE A 33 -2.97 5.23 -3.61
CA PHE A 33 -1.59 5.56 -3.92
C PHE A 33 -0.86 6.19 -2.72
N LEU A 34 -1.46 7.21 -2.08
CA LEU A 34 -0.85 7.87 -0.92
C LEU A 34 -0.65 6.93 0.27
N ILE A 35 -1.60 6.02 0.54
CA ILE A 35 -1.46 4.99 1.58
C ILE A 35 -0.25 4.10 1.28
N ILE A 36 -0.15 3.64 0.04
CA ILE A 36 0.89 2.72 -0.40
C ILE A 36 2.26 3.36 -0.24
N MET A 37 2.42 4.64 -0.62
CA MET A 37 3.68 5.37 -0.43
C MET A 37 4.09 5.44 1.05
N LEU A 38 3.15 5.72 1.96
CA LEU A 38 3.42 5.78 3.40
C LEU A 38 3.80 4.40 3.97
N MET A 39 3.11 3.33 3.53
CA MET A 39 3.43 1.96 3.93
C MET A 39 4.82 1.52 3.46
N LEU A 40 5.25 1.95 2.27
CA LEU A 40 6.56 1.57 1.72
C LEU A 40 7.71 2.27 2.44
N LEU A 41 7.55 3.55 2.77
CA LEU A 41 8.49 4.29 3.62
C LEU A 41 8.64 3.62 4.99
N TYR A 42 7.57 3.06 5.53
CA TYR A 42 7.60 2.32 6.80
C TYR A 42 8.35 1.01 6.72
N MET A 43 8.08 0.22 5.68
CA MET A 43 8.73 -1.06 5.49
C MET A 43 10.25 -0.88 5.33
N ASN A 44 10.68 0.19 4.65
CA ASN A 44 12.11 0.52 4.52
C ASN A 44 12.76 0.92 5.86
N LEU A 45 11.98 1.37 6.85
CA LEU A 45 12.49 1.73 8.18
C LEU A 45 12.50 0.55 9.16
N ILE A 46 11.68 -0.47 8.93
CA ILE A 46 11.73 -1.72 9.72
C ILE A 46 12.77 -2.67 9.16
N LEU A 47 12.77 -2.83 7.84
CA LEU A 47 13.64 -3.75 7.15
C LEU A 47 14.85 -2.94 6.71
N ASN A 48 16.01 -3.22 7.30
CA ASN A 48 17.29 -2.60 6.92
C ASN A 48 17.66 -2.84 5.44
N THR A 49 16.89 -3.64 4.69
CA THR A 49 17.07 -3.87 3.26
C THR A 49 16.04 -3.17 2.39
N ILE A 50 16.58 -2.30 1.53
CA ILE A 50 15.85 -1.49 0.55
C ILE A 50 15.17 -2.36 -0.53
N PHE A 51 15.71 -3.55 -0.83
CA PHE A 51 15.27 -4.37 -1.97
C PHE A 51 13.81 -4.85 -1.84
N PHE A 52 13.38 -5.28 -0.65
CA PHE A 52 12.01 -5.73 -0.41
C PHE A 52 10.99 -4.58 -0.53
N SER A 53 11.30 -3.41 0.04
CA SER A 53 10.45 -2.22 -0.11
C SER A 53 10.36 -1.75 -1.57
N MET A 54 11.42 -1.90 -2.36
CA MET A 54 11.41 -1.55 -3.79
C MET A 54 10.51 -2.48 -4.62
N ILE A 55 10.57 -3.80 -4.39
CA ILE A 55 9.69 -4.76 -5.10
C ILE A 55 8.21 -4.46 -4.80
N MET A 56 7.88 -4.23 -3.53
CA MET A 56 6.52 -3.89 -3.13
C MET A 56 6.03 -2.58 -3.77
N PHE A 57 6.91 -1.59 -3.92
CA PHE A 57 6.59 -0.33 -4.60
C PHE A 57 6.20 -0.55 -6.06
N LEU A 58 7.02 -1.29 -6.81
CA LEU A 58 6.81 -1.53 -8.24
C LEU A 58 5.50 -2.27 -8.53
N ILE A 59 5.24 -3.36 -7.79
CA ILE A 59 4.04 -4.18 -7.98
C ILE A 59 2.78 -3.35 -7.69
N MET A 60 2.80 -2.57 -6.61
CA MET A 60 1.62 -1.83 -6.18
C MET A 60 1.29 -0.66 -7.14
N ILE A 61 2.29 0.03 -7.68
CA ILE A 61 2.07 1.08 -8.70
C ILE A 61 1.56 0.48 -10.01
N GLY A 62 2.13 -0.65 -10.46
CA GLY A 62 1.65 -1.34 -11.65
C GLY A 62 0.17 -1.73 -11.56
N GLY A 63 -0.25 -2.28 -10.42
CA GLY A 63 -1.65 -2.63 -10.17
C GLY A 63 -2.58 -1.42 -10.14
N LEU A 64 -2.15 -0.31 -9.54
CA LEU A 64 -2.93 0.94 -9.50
C LEU A 64 -3.12 1.56 -10.88
N MET A 65 -2.12 1.52 -11.74
CA MET A 65 -2.23 2.07 -13.11
C MET A 65 -3.26 1.30 -13.94
N ILE A 66 -3.32 -0.02 -13.81
CA ILE A 66 -4.31 -0.86 -14.50
C ILE A 66 -5.73 -0.55 -13.99
N LEU A 67 -5.91 -0.40 -12.68
CA LEU A 67 -7.18 0.01 -12.08
C LEU A 67 -7.60 1.40 -12.56
N PHE A 68 -6.67 2.35 -12.66
CA PHE A 68 -6.94 3.69 -13.17
C PHE A 68 -7.43 3.68 -14.61
N LEU A 69 -6.79 2.91 -15.50
CA LEU A 69 -7.22 2.74 -16.89
C LEU A 69 -8.63 2.13 -16.97
N TYR A 70 -8.92 1.12 -16.15
CA TYR A 70 -10.24 0.51 -16.10
C TYR A 70 -11.32 1.52 -15.71
N PHE A 71 -11.13 2.26 -14.62
CA PHE A 71 -12.17 3.17 -14.13
C PHE A 71 -12.38 4.42 -15.00
N THR A 72 -11.30 4.98 -15.56
CA THR A 72 -11.41 6.11 -16.51
C THR A 72 -12.19 5.71 -17.77
N SER A 73 -12.16 4.44 -18.17
CA SER A 73 -12.94 3.93 -19.30
C SER A 73 -14.45 3.75 -19.01
N ILE A 74 -14.86 3.70 -17.73
CA ILE A 74 -16.23 3.31 -17.33
C ILE A 74 -17.07 4.50 -16.82
N SER A 75 -16.47 5.53 -16.21
CA SER A 75 -17.24 6.62 -15.63
C SER A 75 -17.34 7.85 -16.53
N TYR A 76 -18.57 8.22 -16.91
CA TYR A 76 -18.90 9.58 -17.37
C TYR A 76 -18.53 10.58 -16.26
N ASN A 77 -17.67 11.56 -16.58
CA ASN A 77 -17.24 12.65 -15.69
C ASN A 77 -18.43 13.53 -15.22
N LYS A 78 -19.22 13.07 -14.25
CA LYS A 78 -20.18 13.91 -13.55
C LYS A 78 -20.26 13.44 -12.11
N HIS A 79 -19.53 14.11 -11.22
CA HIS A 79 -20.02 14.53 -9.90
C HIS A 79 -19.02 15.52 -9.29
N TYR A 80 -19.54 16.67 -8.91
CA TYR A 80 -18.82 17.78 -8.29
C TYR A 80 -18.30 17.34 -6.92
N LEU A 81 -16.99 17.43 -6.73
CA LEU A 81 -16.28 17.14 -5.49
C LEU A 81 -16.50 18.25 -4.46
N MET A 82 -17.61 18.19 -3.74
CA MET A 82 -17.84 19.12 -2.64
C MET A 82 -17.21 18.57 -1.36
N ILE A 83 -15.91 18.80 -1.23
CA ILE A 83 -15.14 18.43 -0.05
C ILE A 83 -15.63 19.26 1.14
N ASN A 84 -16.10 18.59 2.20
CA ASN A 84 -16.56 19.27 3.41
C ASN A 84 -15.36 19.72 4.25
N MET A 85 -14.89 20.95 4.02
CA MET A 85 -13.72 21.54 4.68
C MET A 85 -13.79 21.48 6.21
N LYS A 86 -14.99 21.58 6.82
CA LYS A 86 -15.16 21.49 8.28
C LYS A 86 -14.72 20.13 8.83
N LYS A 87 -15.01 19.03 8.13
CA LYS A 87 -14.57 17.69 8.52
C LYS A 87 -13.05 17.56 8.43
N ILE A 88 -12.43 18.19 7.43
CA ILE A 88 -10.97 18.21 7.26
C ILE A 88 -10.30 18.88 8.46
N TYR A 89 -10.76 20.07 8.85
CA TYR A 89 -10.17 20.81 9.97
C TYR A 89 -10.32 20.07 11.30
N LEU A 90 -11.47 19.45 11.56
CA LEU A 90 -11.68 18.62 12.76
C LEU A 90 -10.72 17.43 12.79
N ASN A 91 -10.56 16.74 11.66
CA ASN A 91 -9.63 15.63 11.54
C ASN A 91 -8.19 16.07 11.79
N LEU A 92 -7.76 17.19 11.20
CA LEU A 92 -6.42 17.75 11.42
C LEU A 92 -6.15 18.07 12.89
N PHE A 93 -7.13 18.65 13.58
CA PHE A 93 -7.01 19.01 14.99
C PHE A 93 -6.80 17.79 15.89
N MET A 94 -7.52 16.69 15.63
CA MET A 94 -7.38 15.44 16.38
C MET A 94 -5.99 14.82 16.22
N ILE A 95 -5.38 14.90 15.03
CA ILE A 95 -4.02 14.39 14.81
C ILE A 95 -3.01 15.15 15.67
N ILE A 96 -3.11 16.49 15.69
CA ILE A 96 -2.16 17.34 16.40
C ILE A 96 -2.19 16.99 17.89
N ILE A 97 -3.37 16.76 18.46
CA ILE A 97 -3.53 16.34 19.85
C ILE A 97 -2.85 14.98 20.10
N ILE A 98 -3.07 13.99 19.24
CA ILE A 98 -2.49 12.66 19.39
C ILE A 98 -0.95 12.71 19.28
N LEU A 99 -0.43 13.50 18.34
CA LEU A 99 1.02 13.71 18.19
C LEU A 99 1.63 14.36 19.43
N LEU A 100 0.97 15.35 20.02
CA LEU A 100 1.43 16.02 21.23
C LEU A 100 1.48 15.07 22.43
N PHE A 101 0.45 14.24 22.62
CA PHE A 101 0.43 13.23 23.69
C PHE A 101 1.56 12.21 23.53
N TYR A 102 1.81 11.78 22.29
CA TYR A 102 2.82 10.76 22.03
C TYR A 102 4.24 11.29 22.15
N TYR A 103 4.51 12.54 21.73
CA TYR A 103 5.83 13.16 21.89
C TYR A 103 6.29 13.16 23.36
N LYS A 104 5.35 13.42 24.28
CA LYS A 104 5.63 13.47 25.73
C LYS A 104 5.96 12.11 26.33
N LEU A 105 5.36 11.02 25.84
CA LEU A 105 5.56 9.67 26.39
C LEU A 105 6.91 9.06 26.03
N ASN A 106 7.59 9.59 25.01
CA ASN A 106 8.47 8.76 24.19
C ASN A 106 9.91 9.29 24.10
N LEU A 107 10.15 10.51 24.59
CA LEU A 107 11.49 11.00 24.95
C LEU A 107 12.24 10.04 25.89
N ASN A 108 11.53 9.20 26.65
CA ASN A 108 12.13 8.21 27.55
C ASN A 108 12.59 6.90 26.87
N PHE A 109 12.09 6.56 25.68
CA PHE A 109 12.34 5.26 25.05
C PHE A 109 13.42 5.28 23.95
N LEU A 110 13.72 6.44 23.37
CA LEU A 110 14.64 6.57 22.23
C LEU A 110 16.13 6.36 22.59
N ASN A 111 16.52 6.55 23.85
CA ASN A 111 17.93 6.49 24.24
C ASN A 111 18.51 5.07 24.44
N LEU A 112 17.70 4.01 24.43
CA LEU A 112 18.16 2.68 24.88
C LEU A 112 18.49 1.67 23.77
N ASN A 113 18.02 1.84 22.53
CA ASN A 113 18.00 0.73 21.55
C ASN A 113 18.78 0.92 20.24
N MET A 114 19.49 2.04 20.02
CA MET A 114 19.96 2.38 18.66
C MET A 114 21.29 1.76 18.22
N ASN A 115 22.10 1.16 19.10
CA ASN A 115 23.52 0.92 18.74
C ASN A 115 23.92 -0.54 18.45
N SER A 116 23.16 -1.58 18.86
CA SER A 116 23.63 -2.97 18.73
C SER A 116 22.98 -3.81 17.62
N MET A 117 21.82 -3.41 17.09
CA MET A 117 21.03 -4.26 16.16
C MET A 117 21.38 -4.08 14.67
N ASN A 118 22.11 -3.04 14.29
CA ASN A 118 22.23 -2.65 12.87
C ASN A 118 23.26 -3.47 12.07
N LEU A 119 24.31 -4.00 12.70
CA LEU A 119 25.39 -4.69 11.98
C LEU A 119 25.09 -6.16 11.67
N ILE A 120 24.38 -6.87 12.56
CA ILE A 120 24.07 -8.29 12.38
C ILE A 120 22.96 -8.49 11.32
N ASN A 121 21.99 -7.57 11.25
CA ASN A 121 20.87 -7.66 10.31
C ASN A 121 21.27 -7.46 8.83
N MET A 122 22.37 -6.77 8.55
CA MET A 122 22.81 -6.50 7.17
C MET A 122 23.30 -7.77 6.47
N TYR A 123 24.02 -8.65 7.18
CA TYR A 123 24.59 -9.87 6.60
C TYR A 123 23.58 -11.01 6.45
N VAL A 124 22.59 -11.11 7.34
CA VAL A 124 21.54 -12.14 7.27
C VAL A 124 20.57 -11.88 6.12
N ASN A 125 20.33 -10.62 5.75
CA ASN A 125 19.27 -10.27 4.81
C ASN A 125 19.61 -10.56 3.34
N ASN A 126 20.87 -10.49 2.88
CA ASN A 126 21.21 -10.87 1.51
C ASN A 126 21.08 -12.39 1.26
N MET A 127 21.27 -13.21 2.29
CA MET A 127 21.04 -14.65 2.20
C MET A 127 19.56 -15.01 2.14
N SER A 128 18.67 -14.17 2.70
CA SER A 128 17.22 -14.45 2.80
C SER A 128 16.52 -14.71 1.47
N MET A 129 16.90 -14.02 0.39
CA MET A 129 16.30 -14.23 -0.93
C MET A 129 16.70 -15.57 -1.55
N MET A 130 17.93 -16.03 -1.30
CA MET A 130 18.41 -17.30 -1.80
C MET A 130 17.75 -18.49 -1.08
N TYR A 131 17.38 -18.30 0.20
CA TYR A 131 16.64 -19.30 0.98
C TYR A 131 15.28 -19.68 0.37
N MET A 132 14.60 -18.78 -0.37
CA MET A 132 13.33 -19.10 -1.02
C MET A 132 13.47 -20.17 -2.12
N TYR A 133 14.63 -20.26 -2.77
CA TYR A 133 14.90 -21.24 -3.83
C TYR A 133 15.55 -22.52 -3.32
N MET A 134 15.93 -22.55 -2.04
CA MET A 134 16.53 -23.73 -1.40
C MET A 134 15.43 -24.69 -0.91
N TYR A 135 15.73 -25.99 -0.93
CA TYR A 135 14.85 -26.99 -0.33
C TYR A 135 14.82 -26.82 1.20
N PRO A 136 13.66 -26.92 1.89
CA PRO A 136 12.33 -27.30 1.40
C PRO A 136 11.44 -26.13 0.93
N MET A 137 11.87 -24.87 1.12
CA MET A 137 11.04 -23.70 0.81
C MET A 137 10.75 -23.49 -0.67
N ASN A 138 11.54 -24.09 -1.56
CA ASN A 138 11.28 -24.09 -3.01
C ASN A 138 9.92 -24.74 -3.39
N LEU A 139 9.26 -25.47 -2.49
CA LEU A 139 7.88 -25.92 -2.72
C LEU A 139 6.90 -24.74 -2.81
N ILE A 140 7.12 -23.69 -2.02
CA ILE A 140 6.26 -22.49 -2.02
C ILE A 140 6.42 -21.72 -3.34
N SER A 141 7.66 -21.54 -3.81
CA SER A 141 7.92 -20.88 -5.10
C SER A 141 7.30 -21.66 -6.27
N MET A 142 7.40 -22.99 -6.27
CA MET A 142 6.77 -23.84 -7.28
C MET A 142 5.24 -23.69 -7.30
N MET A 143 4.60 -23.63 -6.12
CA MET A 143 3.15 -23.38 -6.03
C MET A 143 2.76 -22.00 -6.60
N MET A 144 3.56 -20.96 -6.34
CA MET A 144 3.28 -19.61 -6.85
C MET A 144 3.40 -19.52 -8.38
N ILE A 145 4.37 -20.22 -8.98
CA ILE A 145 4.53 -20.30 -10.44
C ILE A 145 3.30 -20.97 -11.07
N LEU A 146 2.86 -22.10 -10.52
CA LEU A 146 1.66 -22.81 -10.98
C LEU A 146 0.40 -21.94 -10.82
N TYR A 147 0.27 -21.21 -9.71
CA TYR A 147 -0.85 -20.30 -9.48
C TYR A 147 -0.91 -19.19 -10.54
N LEU A 148 0.21 -18.52 -10.80
CA LEU A 148 0.28 -17.47 -11.83
C LEU A 148 -0.05 -18.02 -13.21
N TRP A 149 0.47 -19.20 -13.55
CA TRP A 149 0.19 -19.86 -14.82
C TRP A 149 -1.29 -20.20 -15.00
N LEU A 150 -1.92 -20.78 -13.97
CA LEU A 150 -3.36 -21.06 -13.96
C LEU A 150 -4.20 -19.79 -14.08
N SER A 151 -3.80 -18.72 -13.37
CA SER A 151 -4.51 -17.43 -13.44
C SER A 151 -4.50 -16.85 -14.86
N LEU A 152 -3.37 -16.95 -15.58
CA LEU A 152 -3.26 -16.47 -16.95
C LEU A 152 -4.15 -17.27 -17.90
N MET A 153 -4.18 -18.60 -17.77
CA MET A 153 -5.09 -19.47 -18.55
C MET A 153 -6.56 -19.12 -18.31
N LEU A 154 -6.93 -18.86 -17.06
CA LEU A 154 -8.29 -18.44 -16.70
C LEU A 154 -8.65 -17.07 -17.27
N ILE A 155 -7.75 -16.08 -17.16
CA ILE A 155 -7.95 -14.73 -17.70
C ILE A 155 -8.16 -14.79 -19.21
N VAL A 156 -7.31 -15.51 -19.95
CA VAL A 156 -7.47 -15.67 -21.41
C VAL A 156 -8.82 -16.31 -21.76
N LYS A 157 -9.25 -17.34 -21.01
CA LYS A 157 -10.55 -17.98 -21.21
C LYS A 157 -11.74 -17.05 -20.92
N ILE A 158 -11.62 -16.16 -19.95
CA ILE A 158 -12.64 -15.13 -19.65
C ILE A 158 -12.67 -14.09 -20.76
N CYS A 159 -11.52 -13.55 -21.18
CA CYS A 159 -11.44 -12.56 -22.25
C CYS A 159 -12.02 -13.07 -23.58
N MET A 160 -11.76 -14.33 -23.95
CA MET A 160 -12.26 -14.91 -25.20
C MET A 160 -13.80 -15.07 -25.25
N LYS A 161 -14.50 -15.05 -24.11
CA LYS A 161 -15.97 -15.13 -24.06
C LYS A 161 -16.65 -13.79 -24.40
N PHE A 162 -15.99 -12.67 -24.15
CA PHE A 162 -16.56 -11.33 -24.38
C PHE A 162 -16.13 -10.80 -25.76
N LYS A 163 -16.91 -11.15 -26.80
CA LYS A 163 -16.68 -10.68 -28.19
C LYS A 163 -17.28 -9.29 -28.51
N PHE A 164 -18.07 -8.72 -27.60
CA PHE A 164 -18.65 -7.39 -27.81
C PHE A 164 -17.69 -6.31 -27.30
N PRO A 165 -17.49 -5.20 -28.05
CA PRO A 165 -16.66 -4.11 -27.57
C PRO A 165 -17.24 -3.54 -26.28
N LEU A 166 -16.42 -3.44 -25.22
CA LEU A 166 -16.76 -2.82 -23.93
C LEU A 166 -17.14 -1.33 -24.06
N ARG A 167 -16.99 -0.76 -25.25
CA ARG A 167 -17.47 0.56 -25.62
C ARG A 167 -18.55 0.40 -26.69
N MET A 168 -19.80 0.54 -26.29
CA MET A 168 -20.81 1.05 -27.21
C MET A 168 -20.42 2.51 -27.48
N LEU A 169 -20.12 2.80 -28.75
CA LEU A 169 -19.91 4.16 -29.24
C LEU A 169 -21.11 5.04 -28.91
#